data_AF-A0A1Q4F5J0-F1
#
_entry.id   AF-A0A1Q4F5J0-F1
#
_cell.length_a   1.000
_cell.length_b   1.000
_cell.length_c   1.000
_cell.angle_alpha   90.00
_cell.angle_beta   90.00
_cell.angle_gamma   90.00
#
_symmetry.space_group_name_H-M   'P 1'
#
loop_
_entity.id
_entity.type
_entity.pdbx_description
1 polymer ?
#
loop_
_entity_poly.entity_id
_entity_poly.type
_entity_poly.pdbx_seq_one_letter_code
_entity_poly.pdbx_strand_id
1 'polypeptide(L)'
;MKLQEKRSIRVAILDLYDGAPNQGMRGIREILNQYAEANFLDLVWDEFEVRRELQTPPVASYDIFISSGGPGSPLDSEGAEWENRYFKWLEGVERWNNNPGNYTRKFIFFICHSYQLACRHYDIAKVSKRRSTSFGVFPVHLLDDSRDEIIFEGLNDPFYAVDSRDYQVTMPNHNKLSAMGSTILCIEKERPHIQLERAIMAVRFNEYMVGTQFHPEADATGMSMYLQREDKKESVIAAHGEAKWASMIEQLNDPDKILWTYAHVLPNFLNQAVEHLQAAVL
;
A
#
# COMPACT_ATOMS: atom_id res chain seq x y z
N MET A 1 -18.44 -5.53 37.98
CA MET A 1 -18.16 -5.64 36.52
C MET A 1 -16.78 -5.05 36.31
N LYS A 2 -15.74 -5.87 36.12
CA LYS A 2 -14.40 -5.33 35.79
C LYS A 2 -14.52 -4.75 34.38
N LEU A 3 -14.26 -3.45 34.21
CA LEU A 3 -14.01 -2.93 32.86
C LEU A 3 -12.84 -3.74 32.29
N GLN A 4 -13.07 -4.47 31.21
CA GLN A 4 -11.99 -4.97 30.39
C GLN A 4 -11.21 -3.72 29.95
N GLU A 5 -9.94 -3.61 30.34
CA GLU A 5 -9.07 -2.56 29.83
C GLU A 5 -9.06 -2.68 28.30
N LYS A 6 -9.53 -1.64 27.62
CA LYS A 6 -9.54 -1.57 26.16
C LYS A 6 -8.07 -1.50 25.74
N ARG A 7 -7.51 -2.61 25.25
CA ARG A 7 -6.11 -2.67 24.80
C ARG A 7 -5.95 -1.69 23.63
N SER A 8 -4.99 -0.77 23.76
CA SER A 8 -4.61 0.14 22.68
C SER A 8 -4.06 -0.64 21.48
N ILE A 9 -4.55 -0.32 20.28
CA ILE A 9 -4.13 -0.91 19.00
C ILE A 9 -2.93 -0.11 18.51
N ARG A 10 -1.82 -0.81 18.25
CA ARG A 10 -0.56 -0.16 17.88
C ARG A 10 -0.25 -0.36 16.40
N VAL A 11 -0.12 0.73 15.66
CA VAL A 11 0.24 0.70 14.24
C VAL A 11 1.66 1.24 14.05
N ALA A 12 2.47 0.55 13.26
CA ALA A 12 3.78 1.06 12.83
C ALA A 12 3.72 1.43 11.34
N ILE A 13 4.11 2.67 11.04
CA ILE A 13 4.26 3.14 9.66
C ILE A 13 5.75 3.07 9.31
N LEU A 14 6.09 2.29 8.30
CA LEU A 14 7.45 2.19 7.79
C LEU A 14 7.64 3.19 6.65
N ASP A 15 8.36 4.28 6.92
CA ASP A 15 8.64 5.35 5.97
C ASP A 15 9.82 4.97 5.06
N LEU A 16 9.53 4.87 3.76
CA LEU A 16 10.49 4.58 2.68
C LEU A 16 10.74 5.79 1.78
N TYR A 17 10.35 6.99 2.19
CA TYR A 17 10.50 8.21 1.40
C TYR A 17 11.91 8.81 1.39
N ASP A 18 12.85 8.30 2.19
CA ASP A 18 14.26 8.74 2.15
C ASP A 18 14.39 10.24 2.52
N GLY A 19 13.54 10.72 3.41
CA GLY A 19 13.41 12.14 3.77
C GLY A 19 12.84 13.05 2.68
N ALA A 20 12.34 12.50 1.57
CA ALA A 20 11.69 13.28 0.52
C ALA A 20 10.31 13.80 0.98
N PRO A 21 9.98 15.08 0.74
CA PRO A 21 8.65 15.62 1.04
C PRO A 21 7.57 14.88 0.25
N ASN A 22 6.56 14.36 0.94
CA ASN A 22 5.54 13.52 0.33
C ASN A 22 4.15 13.76 0.91
N GLN A 23 3.12 13.38 0.14
CA GLN A 23 1.73 13.40 0.58
C GLN A 23 1.25 12.03 1.08
N GLY A 24 1.92 10.94 0.71
CA GLY A 24 1.51 9.59 1.10
C GLY A 24 1.53 9.39 2.62
N MET A 25 2.60 9.80 3.30
CA MET A 25 2.69 9.72 4.76
C MET A 25 1.63 10.60 5.46
N ARG A 26 1.25 11.74 4.88
CA ARG A 26 0.12 12.53 5.40
C ARG A 26 -1.18 11.76 5.24
N GLY A 27 -1.45 11.21 4.07
CA GLY A 27 -2.65 10.43 3.78
C GLY A 27 -2.81 9.22 4.72
N ILE A 28 -1.73 8.47 4.97
CA ILE A 28 -1.73 7.35 5.91
C ILE A 28 -2.11 7.81 7.33
N ARG A 29 -1.48 8.89 7.82
CA ARG A 29 -1.79 9.46 9.15
C ARG A 29 -3.24 9.91 9.26
N GLU A 30 -3.76 10.58 8.23
CA GLU A 30 -5.15 11.04 8.18
C GLU A 30 -6.12 9.87 8.23
N ILE A 31 -5.89 8.82 7.42
CA ILE A 31 -6.71 7.60 7.43
C ILE A 31 -6.71 6.95 8.81
N LEU A 32 -5.54 6.79 9.43
CA LEU A 32 -5.45 6.17 10.77
C LEU A 32 -6.20 6.97 11.83
N ASN A 33 -6.07 8.29 11.83
CA ASN A 33 -6.77 9.16 12.79
C ASN A 33 -8.29 9.15 12.57
N GLN A 34 -8.74 9.30 11.33
CA GLN A 34 -10.17 9.26 10.98
C GLN A 34 -10.78 7.90 11.30
N TYR A 35 -10.08 6.82 10.98
CA TYR A 35 -10.50 5.46 11.28
C TYR A 35 -10.64 5.22 12.78
N ALA A 36 -9.66 5.69 13.57
CA ALA A 36 -9.70 5.58 15.03
C ALA A 36 -10.89 6.34 15.63
N GLU A 37 -11.12 7.57 15.17
CA GLU A 37 -12.24 8.41 15.61
C GLU A 37 -13.59 7.78 15.25
N ALA A 38 -13.78 7.37 13.99
CA ALA A 38 -15.02 6.81 13.49
C ALA A 38 -15.42 5.49 14.21
N ASN A 39 -14.43 4.70 14.62
CA ASN A 39 -14.64 3.40 15.28
C ASN A 39 -14.47 3.46 16.81
N PHE A 40 -14.28 4.65 17.39
CA PHE A 40 -14.06 4.85 18.83
C PHE A 40 -12.94 3.97 19.40
N LEU A 41 -11.84 3.82 18.65
CA LEU A 41 -10.70 2.98 19.01
C LEU A 41 -9.63 3.80 19.73
N ASP A 42 -9.00 3.19 20.74
CA ASP A 42 -7.69 3.64 21.21
C ASP A 42 -6.66 3.06 20.24
N LEU A 43 -6.37 3.83 19.19
CA LEU A 43 -5.37 3.49 18.16
C LEU A 43 -4.27 4.52 18.20
N VAL A 44 -3.03 4.04 18.38
CA VAL A 44 -1.82 4.85 18.34
C VAL A 44 -0.91 4.38 17.22
N TRP A 45 -0.18 5.32 16.62
CA TRP A 45 0.75 5.02 15.56
C TRP A 45 2.11 5.68 15.77
N ASP A 46 3.16 4.98 15.36
CA ASP A 46 4.55 5.46 15.36
C ASP A 46 5.12 5.33 13.94
N GLU A 47 6.00 6.26 13.55
CA GLU A 47 6.70 6.26 12.26
C GLU A 47 8.15 5.81 12.43
N PHE A 48 8.64 5.03 11.48
CA PHE A 48 10.01 4.51 11.45
C PHE A 48 10.66 4.86 10.13
N GLU A 49 11.70 5.72 10.16
CA GLU A 49 12.45 6.09 8.96
C GLU A 49 13.42 4.98 8.58
N VAL A 50 13.01 4.17 7.59
CA VAL A 50 13.68 2.92 7.25
C VAL A 50 14.99 3.19 6.52
N ARG A 51 15.01 4.12 5.57
CA ARG A 51 16.11 4.23 4.60
C ARG A 51 17.30 4.98 5.17
N ARG A 52 17.05 6.14 5.78
CA ARG A 52 18.12 7.02 6.28
C ARG A 52 18.58 6.67 7.68
N GLU A 53 17.62 6.39 8.56
CA GLU A 53 17.86 6.15 9.98
C GLU A 53 17.93 4.66 10.33
N LEU A 54 17.75 3.77 9.34
CA LEU A 54 17.84 2.31 9.49
C LEU A 54 16.87 1.76 10.54
N GLN A 55 15.75 2.44 10.75
CA GLN A 55 14.77 2.12 11.78
C GLN A 55 13.80 1.04 11.29
N THR A 56 13.50 0.10 12.18
CA THR A 56 12.45 -0.91 11.98
C THR A 56 11.69 -1.09 13.30
N PRO A 57 10.37 -1.30 13.25
CA PRO A 57 9.57 -1.44 14.47
C PRO A 57 9.86 -2.78 15.17
N PRO A 58 9.93 -2.81 16.52
CA PRO A 58 9.92 -4.06 17.27
C PRO A 58 8.62 -4.83 17.04
N VAL A 59 8.69 -5.98 16.36
CA VAL A 59 7.51 -6.78 15.92
C VAL A 59 6.52 -7.05 17.05
N ALA A 60 7.00 -7.36 18.26
CA ALA A 60 6.14 -7.69 19.40
C ALA A 60 5.29 -6.50 19.89
N SER A 61 5.73 -5.26 19.62
CA SER A 61 5.14 -4.03 20.15
C SER A 61 4.03 -3.43 19.29
N TYR A 62 3.82 -3.93 18.07
CA TYR A 62 2.85 -3.40 17.12
C TYR A 62 1.94 -4.50 16.60
N ASP A 63 0.70 -4.17 16.29
CA ASP A 63 -0.31 -5.11 15.82
C ASP A 63 -0.49 -5.01 14.29
N ILE A 64 -0.38 -3.79 13.75
CA ILE A 64 -0.59 -3.48 12.32
C ILE A 64 0.63 -2.75 11.78
N PHE A 65 1.00 -3.02 10.54
CA PHE A 65 2.10 -2.38 9.84
C PHE A 65 1.62 -1.83 8.50
N ILE A 66 1.97 -0.58 8.20
CA ILE A 66 1.75 0.03 6.89
C ILE A 66 3.11 0.44 6.35
N SER A 67 3.53 -0.16 5.24
CA SER A 67 4.79 0.17 4.59
C SER A 67 4.51 1.08 3.39
N SER A 68 5.10 2.28 3.42
CA SER A 68 4.76 3.33 2.46
C SER A 68 5.30 3.06 1.05
N GLY A 69 4.92 3.92 0.12
CA GLY A 69 5.69 4.13 -1.10
C GLY A 69 7.03 4.82 -0.81
N GLY A 70 7.76 5.16 -1.86
CA GLY A 70 9.06 5.80 -1.75
C GLY A 70 9.65 6.13 -3.12
N PRO A 71 10.55 7.11 -3.21
CA PRO A 71 11.19 7.46 -4.46
C PRO A 71 12.30 6.46 -4.82
N GLY A 72 12.71 6.48 -6.09
CA GLY A 72 13.87 5.72 -6.56
C GLY A 72 13.54 4.28 -6.99
N SER A 73 14.61 3.54 -7.26
CA SER A 73 14.55 2.19 -7.83
C SER A 73 14.39 1.14 -6.75
N PRO A 74 13.37 0.25 -6.81
CA PRO A 74 13.29 -0.93 -5.95
C PRO A 74 14.29 -2.02 -6.35
N LEU A 75 15.07 -1.82 -7.42
CA LEU A 75 16.11 -2.75 -7.88
C LEU A 75 17.49 -2.34 -7.37
N ASP A 76 17.75 -1.04 -7.27
CA ASP A 76 19.09 -0.51 -6.94
C ASP A 76 19.42 -0.66 -5.45
N SER A 77 18.42 -0.93 -4.63
CA SER A 77 18.54 -1.13 -3.18
C SER A 77 19.00 -2.53 -2.78
N GLU A 78 19.18 -3.46 -3.74
CA GLU A 78 19.60 -4.84 -3.45
C GLU A 78 20.89 -4.89 -2.64
N GLY A 79 20.80 -5.49 -1.45
CA GLY A 79 21.92 -5.64 -0.54
C GLY A 79 22.28 -4.38 0.26
N ALA A 80 21.55 -3.26 0.11
CA ALA A 80 21.72 -2.08 0.95
C ALA A 80 21.39 -2.39 2.41
N GLU A 81 22.07 -1.72 3.36
CA GLU A 81 21.91 -2.00 4.78
C GLU A 81 20.46 -1.82 5.27
N TRP A 82 19.81 -0.72 4.86
CA TRP A 82 18.43 -0.45 5.23
C TRP A 82 17.48 -1.54 4.74
N GLU A 83 17.72 -2.05 3.53
CA GLU A 83 16.89 -3.08 2.91
C GLU A 83 17.07 -4.43 3.61
N ASN A 84 18.31 -4.79 3.93
CA ASN A 84 18.59 -5.99 4.71
C ASN A 84 17.90 -5.94 6.08
N ARG A 85 17.88 -4.78 6.73
CA ARG A 85 17.15 -4.58 8.00
C ARG A 85 15.64 -4.66 7.81
N TYR A 86 15.12 -4.06 6.75
CA TYR A 86 13.70 -4.11 6.39
C TYR A 86 13.24 -5.56 6.18
N PHE A 87 13.97 -6.36 5.38
CA PHE A 87 13.59 -7.76 5.17
C PHE A 87 13.80 -8.63 6.41
N LYS A 88 14.81 -8.34 7.25
CA LYS A 88 14.92 -8.99 8.57
C LYS A 88 13.74 -8.69 9.49
N TRP A 89 13.17 -7.48 9.41
CA TRP A 89 11.92 -7.14 10.10
C TRP A 89 10.74 -7.95 9.53
N LEU A 90 10.62 -8.02 8.21
CA LEU A 90 9.57 -8.79 7.53
C LEU A 90 9.60 -10.28 7.93
N GLU A 91 10.77 -10.91 7.88
CA GLU A 91 11.00 -12.27 8.39
C GLU A 91 10.65 -12.40 9.89
N GLY A 92 10.85 -11.34 10.67
CA GLY A 92 10.42 -11.26 12.06
C GLY A 92 8.90 -11.33 12.22
N VAL A 93 8.16 -10.61 11.38
CA VAL A 93 6.70 -10.65 11.34
C VAL A 93 6.19 -12.02 10.91
N GLU A 94 6.80 -12.61 9.88
CA GLU A 94 6.44 -13.98 9.44
C GLU A 94 6.70 -15.02 10.52
N ARG A 95 7.85 -14.97 11.20
CA ARG A 95 8.12 -15.86 12.34
C ARG A 95 7.12 -15.67 13.47
N TRP A 96 6.68 -14.43 13.73
CA TRP A 96 5.62 -14.19 14.70
C TRP A 96 4.31 -14.86 14.28
N ASN A 97 3.89 -14.67 13.02
CA ASN A 97 2.63 -15.20 12.49
C ASN A 97 2.63 -16.72 12.31
N ASN A 98 3.80 -17.33 12.10
CA ASN A 98 3.93 -18.79 11.98
C ASN A 98 4.07 -19.49 13.34
N ASN A 99 4.26 -18.74 14.43
CA ASN A 99 4.30 -19.33 15.76
C ASN A 99 2.87 -19.62 16.25
N PRO A 100 2.50 -20.89 16.52
CA PRO A 100 1.16 -21.24 17.00
C PRO A 100 0.84 -20.66 18.38
N GLY A 101 1.85 -20.31 19.19
CA GLY A 101 1.66 -19.66 20.49
C GLY A 101 1.24 -18.19 20.40
N ASN A 102 1.30 -17.57 19.22
CA ASN A 102 0.93 -16.18 19.00
C ASN A 102 -0.49 -16.08 18.44
N TYR A 103 -1.49 -15.97 19.30
CA TYR A 103 -2.90 -15.90 18.88
C TYR A 103 -3.25 -14.62 18.11
N THR A 104 -2.57 -13.50 18.40
CA THR A 104 -2.71 -12.27 17.61
C THR A 104 -1.70 -12.26 16.46
N ARG A 105 -2.23 -12.20 15.25
CA ARG A 105 -1.45 -12.12 14.01
C ARG A 105 -1.18 -10.66 13.68
N LYS A 106 -0.07 -10.45 13.00
CA LYS A 106 0.43 -9.14 12.58
C LYS A 106 0.03 -8.89 11.14
N PHE A 107 -0.63 -7.77 10.89
CA PHE A 107 -1.10 -7.42 9.57
C PHE A 107 -0.13 -6.45 8.88
N ILE A 108 0.13 -6.64 7.58
CA ILE A 108 0.97 -5.73 6.80
C ILE A 108 0.24 -5.29 5.53
N PHE A 109 0.24 -3.97 5.29
CA PHE A 109 -0.14 -3.38 4.02
C PHE A 109 1.09 -2.78 3.32
N PHE A 110 1.37 -3.18 2.09
CA PHE A 110 2.46 -2.63 1.27
C PHE A 110 1.93 -1.68 0.19
N ILE A 111 2.53 -0.51 0.05
CA ILE A 111 2.11 0.54 -0.90
C ILE A 111 3.24 0.83 -1.90
N CYS A 112 2.93 0.79 -3.19
CA CYS A 112 3.78 1.20 -4.31
C CYS A 112 5.22 0.64 -4.25
N HIS A 113 6.18 1.40 -3.70
CA HIS A 113 7.58 0.99 -3.59
C HIS A 113 7.76 -0.22 -2.68
N SER A 114 7.16 -0.24 -1.48
CA SER A 114 7.25 -1.40 -0.59
C SER A 114 6.58 -2.64 -1.16
N TYR A 115 5.49 -2.45 -1.93
CA TYR A 115 4.85 -3.55 -2.66
C TYR A 115 5.79 -4.14 -3.72
N GLN A 116 6.52 -3.29 -4.45
CA GLN A 116 7.55 -3.75 -5.41
C GLN A 116 8.68 -4.50 -4.69
N LEU A 117 9.14 -3.99 -3.55
CA LEU A 117 10.16 -4.68 -2.72
C LEU A 117 9.67 -6.05 -2.26
N ALA A 118 8.44 -6.15 -1.74
CA ALA A 118 7.85 -7.42 -1.32
C ALA A 118 7.71 -8.40 -2.50
N CYS A 119 7.21 -7.95 -3.65
CA CYS A 119 7.11 -8.79 -4.85
C CYS A 119 8.46 -9.35 -5.29
N ARG A 120 9.52 -8.54 -5.23
CA ARG A 120 10.89 -8.96 -5.54
C ARG A 120 11.43 -9.93 -4.49
N HIS A 121 11.27 -9.62 -3.21
CA HIS A 121 11.76 -10.43 -2.10
C HIS A 121 11.22 -11.86 -2.15
N TYR A 122 9.92 -11.99 -2.41
CA TYR A 122 9.25 -13.29 -2.52
C TYR A 122 9.40 -13.97 -3.89
N ASP A 123 9.99 -13.28 -4.88
CA ASP A 123 10.14 -13.77 -6.26
C ASP A 123 8.80 -14.20 -6.89
N ILE A 124 7.71 -13.49 -6.54
CA ILE A 124 6.36 -13.81 -7.03
C ILE A 124 6.05 -13.17 -8.38
N ALA A 125 6.84 -12.19 -8.80
CA ALA A 125 6.67 -11.47 -10.05
C ALA A 125 7.92 -10.66 -10.39
N LYS A 126 8.08 -10.29 -11.67
CA LYS A 126 9.17 -9.46 -12.14
C LYS A 126 8.92 -7.98 -11.85
N VAL A 127 9.83 -7.36 -11.11
CA VAL A 127 9.92 -5.89 -10.99
C VAL A 127 10.80 -5.35 -12.12
N SER A 128 10.31 -4.35 -12.87
CA SER A 128 11.06 -3.75 -13.98
C SER A 128 10.72 -2.28 -14.19
N LYS A 129 11.63 -1.55 -14.84
CA LYS A 129 11.44 -0.14 -15.18
C LYS A 129 10.42 -0.01 -16.32
N ARG A 130 9.45 0.90 -16.18
CA ARG A 130 8.49 1.26 -17.23
C ARG A 130 9.21 1.98 -18.37
N ARG A 131 8.66 1.86 -19.59
CA ARG A 131 9.10 2.67 -20.73
C ARG A 131 8.77 4.15 -20.54
N SER A 132 7.69 4.43 -19.83
CA SER A 132 7.24 5.78 -19.47
C SER A 132 6.64 5.77 -18.07
N THR A 133 6.94 6.80 -17.28
CA THR A 133 6.35 7.01 -15.95
C THR A 133 4.83 6.95 -16.02
N SER A 134 4.22 6.16 -15.14
CA SER A 134 2.79 6.23 -14.85
C SER A 134 2.56 7.43 -13.95
N PHE A 135 1.68 8.37 -14.34
CA PHE A 135 1.33 9.53 -13.54
C PHE A 135 -0.09 9.95 -13.92
N GLY A 136 -1.04 9.77 -13.00
CA GLY A 136 -2.45 10.08 -13.22
C GLY A 136 -3.40 9.28 -12.33
N VAL A 137 -4.71 9.42 -12.60
CA VAL A 137 -5.74 8.54 -12.06
C VAL A 137 -6.15 7.54 -13.14
N PHE A 138 -6.05 6.26 -12.84
CA PHE A 138 -6.29 5.20 -13.82
C PHE A 138 -7.31 4.17 -13.32
N PRO A 139 -8.06 3.54 -14.25
CA PRO A 139 -8.90 2.41 -13.90
C PRO A 139 -8.06 1.20 -13.53
N VAL A 140 -8.44 0.54 -12.45
CA VAL A 140 -7.89 -0.72 -11.94
C VAL A 140 -9.00 -1.75 -12.00
N HIS A 141 -8.68 -2.92 -12.57
CA HIS A 141 -9.66 -3.99 -12.79
C HIS A 141 -9.43 -5.14 -11.83
N LEU A 142 -10.50 -5.57 -11.17
CA LEU A 142 -10.47 -6.76 -10.31
C LEU A 142 -10.34 -8.03 -11.18
N LEU A 143 -9.66 -9.05 -10.65
CA LEU A 143 -9.77 -10.40 -11.23
C LEU A 143 -11.04 -11.08 -10.69
N ASP A 144 -11.64 -11.96 -11.47
CA ASP A 144 -12.91 -12.60 -11.10
C ASP A 144 -12.85 -13.30 -9.73
N ASP A 145 -11.75 -14.00 -9.45
CA ASP A 145 -11.53 -14.73 -8.18
C ASP A 145 -11.25 -13.80 -6.98
N SER A 146 -11.25 -12.48 -7.18
CA SER A 146 -10.93 -11.48 -6.15
C SER A 146 -12.07 -10.48 -5.92
N ARG A 147 -13.25 -10.71 -6.50
CA ARG A 147 -14.42 -9.84 -6.29
C ARG A 147 -14.89 -9.82 -4.83
N ASP A 148 -14.64 -10.89 -4.10
CA ASP A 148 -14.97 -11.04 -2.68
C ASP A 148 -13.80 -10.64 -1.75
N GLU A 149 -12.74 -10.05 -2.29
CA GLU A 149 -11.61 -9.56 -1.50
C GLU A 149 -12.04 -8.36 -0.67
N ILE A 150 -12.02 -8.51 0.65
CA ILE A 150 -12.54 -7.57 1.64
C ILE A 150 -11.91 -6.17 1.48
N ILE A 151 -10.62 -6.08 1.10
CA ILE A 151 -10.00 -4.75 0.89
C ILE A 151 -10.62 -3.96 -0.28
N PHE A 152 -11.40 -4.59 -1.16
CA PHE A 152 -12.10 -3.95 -2.27
C PHE A 152 -13.61 -3.88 -2.09
N GLU A 153 -14.13 -4.33 -0.94
CA GLU A 153 -15.56 -4.24 -0.63
C GLU A 153 -16.06 -2.79 -0.75
N GLY A 154 -17.15 -2.60 -1.49
CA GLY A 154 -17.73 -1.28 -1.78
C GLY A 154 -17.18 -0.57 -3.02
N LEU A 155 -16.14 -1.09 -3.66
CA LEU A 155 -15.60 -0.52 -4.90
C LEU A 155 -16.31 -1.08 -6.16
N ASN A 156 -16.40 -0.24 -7.19
CA ASN A 156 -16.81 -0.66 -8.53
C ASN A 156 -15.69 -1.44 -9.24
N ASP A 157 -16.05 -2.15 -10.31
CA ASP A 157 -15.07 -2.72 -11.24
C ASP A 157 -15.30 -2.17 -12.66
N PRO A 158 -14.35 -1.41 -13.24
CA PRO A 158 -13.12 -0.95 -12.61
C PRO A 158 -13.36 0.14 -11.55
N PHE A 159 -12.48 0.22 -10.56
CA PHE A 159 -12.35 1.38 -9.68
C PHE A 159 -11.19 2.27 -10.15
N TYR A 160 -11.07 3.47 -9.59
CA TYR A 160 -10.03 4.44 -9.99
C TYR A 160 -9.05 4.72 -8.86
N ALA A 161 -7.75 4.65 -9.16
CA ALA A 161 -6.70 4.89 -8.19
C ALA A 161 -5.62 5.82 -8.75
N VAL A 162 -4.94 6.53 -7.84
CA VAL A 162 -3.74 7.30 -8.18
C VAL A 162 -2.59 6.33 -8.46
N ASP A 163 -1.97 6.48 -9.62
CA ASP A 163 -0.77 5.75 -10.01
C ASP A 163 0.35 6.74 -10.37
N SER A 164 1.46 6.68 -9.64
CA SER A 164 2.63 7.54 -9.81
C SER A 164 3.92 6.74 -9.62
N ARG A 165 4.42 6.11 -10.70
CA ARG A 165 5.55 5.17 -10.62
C ARG A 165 6.37 5.07 -11.89
N ASP A 166 7.66 4.82 -11.70
CA ASP A 166 8.62 4.47 -12.76
C ASP A 166 8.84 2.96 -12.91
N TYR A 167 8.43 2.17 -11.93
CA TYR A 167 8.61 0.71 -11.89
C TYR A 167 7.27 0.00 -11.87
N GLN A 168 7.27 -1.24 -12.35
CA GLN A 168 6.07 -2.05 -12.45
C GLN A 168 6.34 -3.50 -12.06
N VAL A 169 5.31 -4.14 -11.50
CA VAL A 169 5.29 -5.57 -11.23
C VAL A 169 4.52 -6.24 -12.35
N THR A 170 5.16 -7.17 -13.04
CA THR A 170 4.64 -7.89 -14.23
C THR A 170 5.15 -9.33 -14.20
N MET A 171 4.82 -10.17 -15.19
CA MET A 171 5.31 -11.55 -15.31
C MET A 171 5.16 -12.35 -14.00
N PRO A 172 3.92 -12.67 -13.57
CA PRO A 172 3.70 -13.42 -12.34
C PRO A 172 4.34 -14.80 -12.40
N ASN A 173 5.01 -15.18 -11.30
CA ASN A 173 5.51 -16.53 -11.09
C ASN A 173 4.42 -17.37 -10.40
N HIS A 174 3.54 -17.97 -11.21
CA HIS A 174 2.39 -18.74 -10.71
C HIS A 174 2.76 -19.90 -9.79
N ASN A 175 3.93 -20.52 -9.98
CA ASN A 175 4.42 -21.58 -9.09
C ASN A 175 4.73 -21.04 -7.69
N LYS A 176 5.37 -19.87 -7.60
CA LYS A 176 5.68 -19.22 -6.32
C LYS A 176 4.42 -18.70 -5.63
N LEU A 177 3.53 -18.05 -6.39
CA LEU A 177 2.24 -17.58 -5.87
C LEU A 177 1.44 -18.74 -5.27
N SER A 178 1.30 -19.85 -5.99
CA SER A 178 0.59 -21.03 -5.50
C SER A 178 1.26 -21.64 -4.27
N ALA A 179 2.59 -21.76 -4.25
CA ALA A 179 3.33 -22.30 -3.11
C ALA A 179 3.19 -21.45 -1.83
N MET A 180 3.01 -20.14 -1.98
CA MET A 180 2.79 -19.21 -0.86
C MET A 180 1.32 -19.07 -0.45
N GLY A 181 0.39 -19.60 -1.26
CA GLY A 181 -1.04 -19.29 -1.11
C GLY A 181 -1.38 -17.83 -1.46
N SER A 182 -0.55 -17.16 -2.26
CA SER A 182 -0.76 -15.78 -2.68
C SER A 182 -1.72 -15.68 -3.86
N THR A 183 -2.51 -14.61 -3.89
CA THR A 183 -3.50 -14.35 -4.95
C THR A 183 -3.26 -12.99 -5.58
N ILE A 184 -3.26 -12.93 -6.91
CA ILE A 184 -3.29 -11.66 -7.65
C ILE A 184 -4.73 -11.15 -7.59
N LEU A 185 -4.90 -9.90 -7.18
CA LEU A 185 -6.23 -9.36 -6.95
C LEU A 185 -6.67 -8.42 -8.07
N CYS A 186 -5.78 -7.55 -8.55
CA CYS A 186 -6.16 -6.62 -9.60
C CYS A 186 -5.01 -6.30 -10.54
N ILE A 187 -5.37 -5.82 -11.72
CA ILE A 187 -4.44 -5.55 -12.83
C ILE A 187 -4.69 -4.17 -13.43
N GLU A 188 -3.64 -3.62 -14.06
CA GLU A 188 -3.72 -2.39 -14.83
C GLU A 188 -4.57 -2.68 -16.08
N LYS A 189 -5.55 -1.80 -16.36
CA LYS A 189 -6.41 -1.72 -17.56
C LYS A 189 -6.52 -3.02 -18.37
N GLU A 190 -7.71 -3.64 -18.38
CA GLU A 190 -7.92 -4.82 -19.22
C GLU A 190 -7.75 -4.50 -20.72
N ARG A 191 -6.97 -5.33 -21.42
CA ARG A 191 -6.69 -5.18 -22.86
C ARG A 191 -6.72 -6.54 -23.55
N PRO A 192 -7.91 -7.14 -23.79
CA PRO A 192 -8.02 -8.48 -24.35
C PRO A 192 -7.41 -8.61 -25.76
N HIS A 193 -7.29 -7.50 -26.49
CA HIS A 193 -6.80 -7.48 -27.88
C HIS A 193 -5.34 -7.03 -28.03
N ILE A 194 -4.63 -6.74 -26.93
CA ILE A 194 -3.23 -6.26 -26.98
C ILE A 194 -2.37 -7.18 -26.14
N GLN A 195 -1.40 -7.85 -26.77
CA GLN A 195 -0.41 -8.69 -26.10
C GLN A 195 0.69 -7.85 -25.42
N LEU A 196 0.28 -6.94 -24.53
CA LEU A 196 1.19 -6.27 -23.61
C LEU A 196 0.94 -6.83 -22.21
N GLU A 197 2.04 -7.14 -21.53
CA GLU A 197 2.02 -7.50 -20.13
C GLU A 197 1.36 -6.39 -19.29
N ARG A 198 0.44 -6.80 -18.42
CA ARG A 198 -0.34 -5.90 -17.57
C ARG A 198 0.33 -5.84 -16.21
N ALA A 199 0.43 -4.63 -15.66
CA ALA A 199 0.95 -4.51 -14.31
C ALA A 199 0.00 -5.17 -13.32
N ILE A 200 0.57 -5.90 -12.37
CA ILE A 200 -0.12 -6.49 -11.24
C ILE A 200 -0.31 -5.38 -10.22
N MET A 201 -1.55 -4.94 -10.05
CA MET A 201 -1.90 -3.75 -9.26
C MET A 201 -2.12 -4.06 -7.78
N ALA A 202 -2.44 -5.30 -7.43
CA ALA A 202 -2.44 -5.75 -6.03
C ALA A 202 -2.26 -7.27 -5.90
N VAL A 203 -1.67 -7.67 -4.77
CA VAL A 203 -1.48 -9.08 -4.38
C VAL A 203 -1.84 -9.24 -2.90
N ARG A 204 -2.63 -10.27 -2.59
CA ARG A 204 -2.75 -10.87 -1.27
C ARG A 204 -1.61 -11.87 -1.13
N PHE A 205 -0.57 -11.53 -0.36
CA PHE A 205 0.60 -12.40 -0.18
C PHE A 205 0.26 -13.60 0.69
N ASN A 206 -0.53 -13.37 1.74
CA ASN A 206 -1.16 -14.38 2.59
C ASN A 206 -2.33 -13.72 3.34
N GLU A 207 -2.98 -14.45 4.24
CA GLU A 207 -4.12 -13.96 5.03
C GLU A 207 -3.88 -12.59 5.70
N TYR A 208 -2.67 -12.34 6.19
CA TYR A 208 -2.33 -11.15 6.98
C TYR A 208 -1.56 -10.08 6.21
N MET A 209 -1.20 -10.35 4.95
CA MET A 209 -0.30 -9.50 4.18
C MET A 209 -0.86 -9.22 2.80
N VAL A 210 -1.05 -7.94 2.48
CA VAL A 210 -1.58 -7.49 1.20
C VAL A 210 -0.81 -6.25 0.73
N GLY A 211 -0.79 -6.00 -0.57
CA GLY A 211 -0.18 -4.77 -1.07
C GLY A 211 -0.68 -4.34 -2.43
N THR A 212 -0.50 -3.05 -2.71
CA THR A 212 -0.97 -2.38 -3.91
C THR A 212 0.18 -1.67 -4.62
N GLN A 213 0.17 -1.69 -5.95
CA GLN A 213 1.07 -0.90 -6.80
C GLN A 213 0.65 0.58 -6.83
N PHE A 214 -0.65 0.84 -6.68
CA PHE A 214 -1.24 2.18 -6.63
C PHE A 214 -1.23 2.74 -5.19
N HIS A 215 -1.65 4.00 -5.07
CA HIS A 215 -1.65 4.76 -3.83
C HIS A 215 -3.08 4.89 -3.24
N PRO A 216 -3.55 3.92 -2.43
CA PRO A 216 -4.85 4.04 -1.75
C PRO A 216 -4.88 5.14 -0.68
N GLU A 217 -3.71 5.61 -0.24
CA GLU A 217 -3.57 6.69 0.74
C GLU A 217 -3.75 8.10 0.14
N ALA A 218 -3.86 8.20 -1.19
CA ALA A 218 -3.96 9.46 -1.90
C ALA A 218 -5.34 10.13 -1.71
N ASP A 219 -5.39 11.21 -0.93
CA ASP A 219 -6.60 12.05 -0.82
C ASP A 219 -6.66 13.09 -1.94
N ALA A 220 -7.84 13.24 -2.54
CA ALA A 220 -8.11 14.16 -3.63
C ALA A 220 -7.73 15.62 -3.31
N THR A 221 -8.21 16.10 -2.16
CA THR A 221 -8.10 17.50 -1.75
C THR A 221 -6.65 17.91 -1.57
N GLY A 222 -5.90 17.19 -0.74
CA GLY A 222 -4.53 17.55 -0.42
C GLY A 222 -3.55 17.23 -1.54
N MET A 223 -3.80 16.21 -2.37
CA MET A 223 -3.04 16.04 -3.62
C MET A 223 -3.27 17.22 -4.58
N SER A 224 -4.51 17.66 -4.75
CA SER A 224 -4.85 18.79 -5.61
C SER A 224 -4.17 20.08 -5.12
N MET A 225 -4.23 20.36 -3.82
CA MET A 225 -3.53 21.49 -3.22
C MET A 225 -2.00 21.40 -3.40
N TYR A 226 -1.42 20.21 -3.22
CA TYR A 226 0.02 20.00 -3.38
C TYR A 226 0.48 20.24 -4.82
N LEU A 227 -0.25 19.71 -5.81
CA LEU A 227 0.07 19.84 -7.23
C LEU A 227 -0.15 21.25 -7.78
N GLN A 228 -0.93 22.08 -7.08
CA GLN A 228 -1.15 23.49 -7.43
C GLN A 228 -0.10 24.44 -6.84
N ARG A 229 0.77 23.98 -5.94
CA ARG A 229 1.93 24.79 -5.51
C ARG A 229 2.84 25.06 -6.70
N GLU A 230 3.33 26.28 -6.85
CA GLU A 230 4.14 26.68 -8.01
C GLU A 230 5.34 25.75 -8.25
N ASP A 231 6.10 25.44 -7.19
CA ASP A 231 7.27 24.55 -7.26
C ASP A 231 6.92 23.13 -7.71
N LYS A 232 5.70 22.66 -7.39
CA LYS A 232 5.22 21.32 -7.76
C LYS A 232 4.59 21.30 -9.13
N LYS A 233 3.82 22.32 -9.48
CA LYS A 233 3.27 22.50 -10.82
C LYS A 233 4.39 22.57 -11.85
N GLU A 234 5.39 23.43 -11.65
CA GLU A 234 6.53 23.57 -12.57
C GLU A 234 7.29 22.25 -12.74
N SER A 235 7.58 21.54 -11.63
CA SER A 235 8.30 20.27 -11.71
C SER A 235 7.51 19.16 -12.40
N VAL A 236 6.19 19.08 -12.17
CA VAL A 236 5.31 18.11 -12.85
C VAL A 236 5.15 18.47 -14.34
N ILE A 237 5.00 19.74 -14.69
CA ILE A 237 4.92 20.17 -16.09
C ILE A 237 6.23 19.87 -16.82
N ALA A 238 7.38 20.13 -16.18
CA ALA A 238 8.68 19.81 -16.76
C ALA A 238 8.88 18.29 -16.97
N ALA A 239 8.39 17.46 -16.05
CA ALA A 239 8.56 16.00 -16.10
C ALA A 239 7.51 15.27 -16.97
N HIS A 240 6.28 15.78 -17.02
CA HIS A 240 5.12 15.05 -17.55
C HIS A 240 4.31 15.84 -18.59
N GLY A 241 4.53 17.15 -18.68
CA GLY A 241 3.81 18.06 -19.57
C GLY A 241 2.54 18.63 -18.94
N GLU A 242 2.16 19.82 -19.39
CA GLU A 242 1.01 20.58 -18.89
C GLU A 242 -0.32 19.83 -19.03
N ALA A 243 -0.51 19.12 -20.14
CA ALA A 243 -1.71 18.32 -20.37
C ALA A 243 -1.90 17.22 -19.32
N LYS A 244 -0.82 16.56 -18.88
CA LYS A 244 -0.90 15.53 -17.83
C LYS A 244 -1.17 16.14 -16.46
N TRP A 245 -0.55 17.28 -16.15
CA TRP A 245 -0.84 18.01 -14.92
C TRP A 245 -2.32 18.43 -14.85
N ALA A 246 -2.84 19.06 -15.91
CA ALA A 246 -4.23 19.50 -15.98
C ALA A 246 -5.20 18.33 -15.84
N SER A 247 -4.96 17.22 -16.57
CA SER A 247 -5.76 16.01 -16.47
C SER A 247 -5.73 15.40 -15.06
N MET A 248 -4.59 15.43 -14.38
CA MET A 248 -4.48 14.96 -13.00
C MET A 248 -5.35 15.80 -12.06
N ILE A 249 -5.26 17.14 -12.13
CA ILE A 249 -6.08 18.05 -11.31
C ILE A 249 -7.58 17.82 -11.58
N GLU A 250 -7.98 17.70 -12.84
CA GLU A 250 -9.37 17.42 -13.22
C GLU A 250 -9.87 16.11 -12.60
N GLN A 251 -9.09 15.02 -12.71
CA GLN A 251 -9.48 13.71 -12.22
C GLN A 251 -9.47 13.60 -10.69
N LEU A 252 -8.60 14.34 -9.99
CA LEU A 252 -8.62 14.42 -8.53
C LEU A 252 -9.92 15.06 -8.01
N ASN A 253 -10.49 16.01 -8.75
CA ASN A 253 -11.73 16.70 -8.36
C ASN A 253 -13.01 15.92 -8.72
N ASP A 254 -12.87 14.75 -9.36
CA ASP A 254 -14.01 13.90 -9.73
C ASP A 254 -14.43 13.03 -8.52
N PRO A 255 -15.64 13.24 -7.96
CA PRO A 255 -16.09 12.51 -6.77
C PRO A 255 -16.28 11.01 -7.02
N ASP A 256 -16.46 10.58 -8.26
CA ASP A 256 -16.71 9.18 -8.61
C ASP A 256 -15.41 8.37 -8.83
N LYS A 257 -14.24 9.00 -8.62
CA LYS A 257 -12.93 8.37 -8.85
C LYS A 257 -12.22 7.97 -7.56
N ILE A 258 -11.21 8.73 -7.15
CA ILE A 258 -10.24 8.29 -6.14
C ILE A 258 -10.77 8.33 -4.71
N LEU A 259 -11.83 9.12 -4.46
CA LEU A 259 -12.44 9.24 -3.14
C LEU A 259 -12.91 7.88 -2.61
N TRP A 260 -13.46 7.04 -3.49
CA TRP A 260 -13.89 5.69 -3.14
C TRP A 260 -12.72 4.81 -2.73
N THR A 261 -11.65 4.79 -3.52
CA THR A 261 -10.44 4.02 -3.20
C THR A 261 -9.83 4.45 -1.86
N TYR A 262 -9.75 5.77 -1.61
CA TYR A 262 -9.27 6.32 -0.35
C TYR A 262 -10.13 5.90 0.86
N ALA A 263 -11.45 5.92 0.70
CA ALA A 263 -12.40 5.61 1.77
C ALA A 263 -12.55 4.11 2.08
N HIS A 264 -12.10 3.21 1.18
CA HIS A 264 -12.35 1.77 1.32
C HIS A 264 -11.07 0.94 1.47
N VAL A 265 -10.03 1.13 0.66
CA VAL A 265 -8.94 0.13 0.59
C VAL A 265 -8.16 -0.04 1.89
N LEU A 266 -7.55 1.04 2.39
CA LEU A 266 -6.86 1.00 3.68
C LEU A 266 -7.82 0.85 4.87
N PRO A 267 -8.98 1.54 4.92
CA PRO A 267 -9.98 1.33 5.96
C PRO A 267 -10.50 -0.11 6.09
N ASN A 268 -10.77 -0.81 4.99
CA ASN A 268 -11.22 -2.20 5.00
C ASN A 268 -10.11 -3.16 5.43
N PHE A 269 -8.84 -2.85 5.10
CA PHE A 269 -7.70 -3.56 5.67
C PHE A 269 -7.62 -3.37 7.19
N LEU A 270 -7.85 -2.15 7.68
CA LEU A 270 -7.89 -1.87 9.13
C LEU A 270 -9.04 -2.63 9.79
N ASN A 271 -10.22 -2.71 9.18
CA ASN A 271 -11.33 -3.53 9.69
C ASN A 271 -10.92 -4.98 9.90
N GLN A 272 -10.35 -5.63 8.88
CA GLN A 272 -9.85 -7.02 8.99
C GLN A 272 -8.86 -7.19 10.14
N ALA A 273 -7.90 -6.28 10.26
CA ALA A 273 -6.88 -6.37 11.29
C ALA A 273 -7.46 -6.16 12.69
N VAL A 274 -8.35 -5.17 12.86
CA VAL A 274 -8.99 -4.87 14.16
C VAL A 274 -9.92 -6.00 14.58
N GLU A 275 -10.71 -6.56 13.65
CA GLU A 275 -11.58 -7.71 13.91
C GLU A 275 -10.78 -8.92 14.39
N HIS A 276 -9.65 -9.23 13.74
CA HIS A 276 -8.75 -10.30 14.19
C HIS A 276 -8.25 -10.08 15.62
N LEU A 277 -7.83 -8.85 15.93
CA LEU A 277 -7.32 -8.51 17.26
C LEU A 277 -8.40 -8.61 18.33
N GLN A 278 -9.63 -8.21 18.02
CA GLN A 278 -10.77 -8.30 18.95
C GLN A 278 -11.20 -9.76 19.16
N ALA A 279 -11.24 -10.57 18.11
CA ALA A 279 -11.57 -11.99 18.19
C ALA A 279 -10.55 -12.77 19.04
N ALA A 280 -9.28 -12.40 19.01
CA ALA A 280 -8.22 -13.04 19.79
C ALA A 280 -8.20 -12.67 21.29
N VAL A 281 -9.00 -11.68 21.71
CA VAL A 281 -9.13 -11.25 23.12
C VAL A 281 -10.35 -11.92 23.81
N LEU A 282 -11.24 -12.52 23.03
CA LEU A 282 -12.37 -13.33 23.49
C LEU A 282 -11.95 -14.77 23.78
#